data_AF-A0A673GG88-F1
#
_entry.id   AF-A0A673GG88-F1
#
_cell.length_a   1.000
_cell.length_b   1.000
_cell.length_c   1.000
_cell.angle_alpha   90.00
_cell.angle_beta   90.00
_cell.angle_gamma   90.00
#
_symmetry.space_group_name_H-M   'P 1'
#
loop_
_entity.id
_entity.type
_entity.pdbx_description
1 polymer ?
#
loop_
_entity_poly.entity_id
_entity_poly.type
_entity_poly.pdbx_seq_one_letter_code
_entity_poly.pdbx_strand_id
1 'polypeptide(L)'
;MTVAFQSFSSDPCYNYESLVRPWRANNESGDYICDESFSWNGWYRLFYYGMNIQMSETCVSSYSCNTEYTLWLNGPHPQIEDGVVIREVCGNYYWGDCCNFKTKPIRVKACPGNYYVYELVNPQIWCSGYCTGNVLFPTF
;
A
#
# COMPACT_ATOMS: atom_id res chain seq x y z
N MET A 1 -22.84 11.58 29.61
CA MET A 1 -22.46 11.55 28.18
C MET A 1 -20.95 11.56 28.11
N THR A 2 -20.32 10.41 27.90
CA THR A 2 -18.86 10.27 27.83
C THR A 2 -18.42 10.46 26.39
N VAL A 3 -17.82 11.63 26.09
CA VAL A 3 -17.11 11.84 24.82
C VAL A 3 -15.80 11.07 24.93
N ALA A 4 -15.69 9.97 24.20
CA ALA A 4 -14.43 9.25 24.09
C ALA A 4 -13.43 10.17 23.37
N PHE A 5 -12.46 10.71 24.12
CA PHE A 5 -11.22 11.22 23.55
C PHE A 5 -10.51 10.04 22.91
N GLN A 6 -10.77 9.78 21.62
CA GLN A 6 -9.91 8.91 20.82
C GLN A 6 -8.52 9.56 20.86
N SER A 7 -7.58 8.91 21.53
CA SER A 7 -6.23 9.40 21.71
C SER A 7 -5.60 9.64 20.33
N PHE A 8 -5.32 10.89 19.99
CA PHE A 8 -4.55 11.27 18.78
C PHE A 8 -3.25 10.46 18.63
N SER A 9 -2.68 10.00 19.76
CA SER A 9 -1.48 9.16 19.83
C SER A 9 -1.62 7.76 19.20
N SER A 10 -2.84 7.24 19.03
CA SER A 10 -3.09 5.88 18.53
C SER A 10 -3.76 5.87 17.15
N ASP A 11 -4.07 7.05 16.60
CA ASP A 11 -4.62 7.15 15.26
C ASP A 11 -3.49 6.93 14.25
N PRO A 12 -3.60 5.94 13.36
CA PRO A 12 -2.56 5.66 12.37
C PRO A 12 -2.38 6.79 11.35
N CYS A 13 -3.28 7.75 11.27
CA CYS A 13 -3.07 8.99 10.50
C CYS A 13 -2.03 9.92 11.12
N TYR A 14 -1.69 9.76 12.40
CA TYR A 14 -0.68 10.57 13.09
C TYR A 14 0.50 9.74 13.60
N ASN A 15 0.36 8.40 13.63
CA ASN A 15 1.39 7.47 14.06
C ASN A 15 1.67 6.42 12.97
N TYR A 16 2.49 6.79 12.00
CA TYR A 16 2.91 5.95 10.88
C TYR A 16 4.40 6.15 10.55
N GLU A 17 5.00 5.17 9.90
CA GLU A 17 6.33 5.25 9.30
C GLU A 17 6.23 5.69 7.82
N SER A 18 7.07 6.64 7.42
CA SER A 18 7.13 7.13 6.05
C SER A 18 7.99 6.20 5.18
N LEU A 19 7.38 5.55 4.19
CA LEU A 19 8.08 4.73 3.20
C LEU A 19 8.36 5.52 1.92
N VAL A 20 9.56 6.07 1.83
CA VAL A 20 10.06 6.73 0.62
C VAL A 20 10.77 5.69 -0.25
N ARG A 21 10.01 5.02 -1.11
CA ARG A 21 10.51 3.94 -1.98
C ARG A 21 9.96 4.13 -3.40
N PRO A 22 10.47 5.11 -4.17
CA PRO A 22 9.93 5.45 -5.49
C PRO A 22 10.01 4.30 -6.49
N TRP A 23 11.00 3.41 -6.32
CA TRP A 23 11.17 2.18 -7.10
C TRP A 23 10.00 1.18 -6.98
N ARG A 24 9.04 1.40 -6.08
CA ARG A 24 7.79 0.60 -5.97
C ARG A 24 6.69 1.04 -6.94
N ALA A 25 6.90 2.11 -7.70
CA ALA A 25 5.89 2.57 -8.65
C ALA A 25 5.68 1.55 -9.76
N ASN A 26 4.44 1.41 -10.22
CA ASN A 26 4.04 0.46 -11.26
C ASN A 26 4.67 0.73 -12.63
N ASN A 27 5.28 1.90 -12.83
CA ASN A 27 6.06 2.25 -14.02
C ASN A 27 7.57 1.91 -13.88
N GLU A 28 8.03 1.53 -12.68
CA GLU A 28 9.43 1.18 -12.43
C GLU A 28 9.63 -0.33 -12.62
N SER A 29 10.71 -0.71 -13.28
CA SER A 29 11.10 -2.10 -13.54
C SER A 29 12.59 -2.18 -13.87
N GLY A 30 13.16 -3.37 -13.77
CA GLY A 30 14.56 -3.64 -14.13
C GLY A 30 15.47 -3.98 -12.96
N ASP A 31 15.04 -3.68 -11.73
CA ASP A 31 15.67 -4.17 -10.51
C ASP A 31 14.90 -5.36 -9.90
N TYR A 32 15.51 -6.01 -8.92
CA TYR A 32 14.99 -7.19 -8.24
C TYR A 32 15.03 -6.98 -6.72
N ILE A 33 14.15 -6.09 -6.25
CA ILE A 33 14.07 -5.60 -4.87
C ILE A 33 12.90 -6.28 -4.16
N CYS A 34 13.22 -7.31 -3.39
CA CYS A 34 12.27 -8.14 -2.68
C CYS A 34 12.00 -7.61 -1.25
N ASP A 35 10.75 -7.69 -0.78
CA ASP A 35 10.37 -7.24 0.58
C ASP A 35 10.58 -8.28 1.70
N GLU A 36 11.28 -9.38 1.41
CA GLU A 36 11.49 -10.49 2.36
C GLU A 36 12.23 -10.09 3.63
N SER A 37 13.23 -9.22 3.49
CA SER A 37 14.02 -8.70 4.61
C SER A 37 13.35 -7.53 5.31
N PHE A 38 12.25 -7.01 4.77
CA PHE A 38 11.56 -5.87 5.36
C PHE A 38 10.69 -6.33 6.54
N SER A 39 10.98 -5.77 7.71
CA SER A 39 10.20 -6.04 8.92
C SER A 39 8.97 -5.15 8.94
N TRP A 40 7.85 -5.70 8.47
CA TRP A 40 6.54 -5.04 8.50
C TRP A 40 6.00 -4.99 9.94
N ASN A 41 6.04 -3.81 10.55
CA ASN A 41 5.50 -3.55 11.88
C ASN A 41 4.91 -2.14 11.94
N GLY A 42 3.57 -2.08 12.07
CA GLY A 42 2.84 -0.84 12.22
C GLY A 42 2.24 -0.31 10.91
N TRP A 43 1.98 1.00 10.91
CA TRP A 43 1.30 1.69 9.82
C TRP A 43 2.30 2.43 8.96
N TYR A 44 2.07 2.39 7.65
CA TYR A 44 2.97 2.98 6.67
C TYR A 44 2.24 3.98 5.78
N ARG A 45 2.90 5.11 5.51
CA ARG A 45 2.49 6.06 4.46
C ARG A 45 3.48 5.99 3.32
N LEU A 46 2.98 5.81 2.10
CA LEU A 46 3.80 5.61 0.92
C LEU A 46 4.14 6.97 0.26
N PHE A 47 5.37 7.12 -0.21
CA PHE A 47 5.84 8.33 -0.88
C PHE A 47 6.61 8.04 -2.17
N TYR A 48 6.38 8.88 -3.18
CA TYR A 48 7.12 8.93 -4.46
C TYR A 48 7.83 10.29 -4.57
N TYR A 49 9.16 10.31 -4.37
CA TYR A 49 9.96 11.54 -4.30
C TYR A 49 9.39 12.63 -3.37
N GLY A 50 8.86 12.22 -2.21
CA GLY A 50 8.26 13.13 -1.22
C GLY A 50 6.80 13.51 -1.50
N MET A 51 6.23 13.07 -2.63
CA MET A 51 4.80 13.21 -2.94
C MET A 51 4.01 12.04 -2.38
N ASN A 52 2.76 12.29 -1.98
CA ASN A 52 1.85 11.22 -1.59
C ASN A 52 1.61 10.28 -2.76
N ILE A 53 1.75 8.99 -2.52
CA ILE A 53 1.39 7.96 -3.48
C ILE A 53 0.56 6.91 -2.74
N GLN A 54 -0.33 6.26 -3.47
CA GLN A 54 -1.16 5.19 -2.94
C GLN A 54 -0.79 3.86 -3.57
N MET A 55 -1.16 2.76 -2.92
CA MET A 55 -1.12 1.44 -3.57
C MET A 55 -1.94 1.46 -4.86
N SER A 56 -1.55 0.66 -5.85
CA SER A 56 -2.39 0.49 -7.02
C SER A 56 -3.72 -0.18 -6.62
N GLU A 57 -4.84 0.30 -7.16
CA GLU A 57 -6.13 -0.41 -7.14
C GLU A 57 -6.33 -1.25 -8.41
N THR A 58 -5.53 -0.96 -9.43
CA THR A 58 -5.56 -1.63 -10.71
C THR A 58 -4.49 -2.69 -10.79
N CYS A 59 -4.75 -3.66 -11.65
CA CYS A 59 -3.83 -4.72 -11.97
C CYS A 59 -2.46 -4.19 -12.40
N VAL A 60 -1.42 -4.79 -11.83
CA VAL A 60 -0.04 -4.49 -12.17
C VAL A 60 0.57 -5.73 -12.84
N SER A 61 1.32 -5.53 -13.91
CA SER A 61 2.05 -6.61 -14.58
C SER A 61 3.10 -7.22 -13.63
N SER A 62 3.43 -8.50 -13.85
CA SER A 62 4.63 -9.11 -13.25
C SER A 62 5.90 -8.33 -13.64
N TYR A 63 6.94 -8.39 -12.82
CA TYR A 63 8.23 -7.68 -13.03
C TYR A 63 8.16 -6.15 -12.96
N SER A 64 7.04 -5.58 -12.52
CA SER A 64 6.91 -4.16 -12.22
C SER A 64 7.19 -3.88 -10.74
N CYS A 65 7.31 -2.60 -10.38
CA CYS A 65 7.61 -2.15 -9.02
C CYS A 65 8.94 -2.73 -8.48
N ASN A 66 9.83 -3.10 -9.39
CA ASN A 66 11.09 -3.80 -9.13
C ASN A 66 10.96 -5.09 -8.32
N THR A 67 9.85 -5.82 -8.49
CA THR A 67 9.58 -7.10 -7.81
C THR A 67 9.21 -8.16 -8.84
N GLU A 68 9.46 -9.45 -8.57
CA GLU A 68 8.98 -10.50 -9.47
C GLU A 68 7.46 -10.64 -9.37
N TYR A 69 6.95 -10.67 -8.14
CA TYR A 69 5.53 -10.81 -7.83
C TYR A 69 4.95 -9.48 -7.36
N THR A 70 4.13 -8.87 -8.21
CA THR A 70 3.50 -7.58 -7.91
C THR A 70 2.25 -7.75 -7.07
N LEU A 71 2.09 -6.90 -6.07
CA LEU A 71 0.93 -6.90 -5.17
C LEU A 71 0.19 -5.56 -5.23
N TRP A 72 -1.14 -5.60 -5.32
CA TRP A 72 -1.99 -4.40 -5.36
C TRP A 72 -3.30 -4.63 -4.60
N LEU A 73 -4.02 -3.54 -4.31
CA LEU A 73 -5.30 -3.61 -3.62
C LEU A 73 -6.40 -4.15 -4.53
N ASN A 74 -7.16 -5.11 -4.02
CA ASN A 74 -8.36 -5.62 -4.67
C ASN A 74 -9.59 -4.81 -4.26
N GLY A 75 -9.76 -3.65 -4.89
CA GLY A 75 -10.88 -2.75 -4.65
C GLY A 75 -10.45 -1.31 -4.34
N PRO A 76 -11.42 -0.39 -4.24
CA PRO A 76 -11.15 1.03 -4.06
C PRO A 76 -10.58 1.34 -2.67
N HIS A 77 -9.82 2.41 -2.53
CA HIS A 77 -9.43 2.94 -1.23
C HIS A 77 -10.66 3.39 -0.43
N PRO A 78 -10.62 3.31 0.92
CA PRO A 78 -11.70 3.82 1.78
C PRO A 78 -11.86 5.34 1.68
N GLN A 79 -13.03 5.85 2.09
CA GLN A 79 -13.24 7.26 2.41
C GLN A 79 -12.84 7.55 3.87
N ILE A 80 -12.68 8.83 4.21
CA ILE A 80 -12.32 9.26 5.60
C ILE A 80 -13.34 8.74 6.62
N GLU A 81 -14.62 8.72 6.25
CA GLU A 81 -15.73 8.26 7.10
C GLU A 81 -15.75 6.76 7.36
N ASP A 82 -15.12 5.96 6.49
CA ASP A 82 -15.06 4.50 6.64
C ASP A 82 -14.12 4.06 7.78
N GLY A 83 -13.21 4.94 8.20
CA GLY A 83 -12.20 4.62 9.20
C GLY A 83 -11.22 3.54 8.74
N VAL A 84 -10.89 2.59 9.62
CA VAL A 84 -9.98 1.49 9.28
C VAL A 84 -10.77 0.36 8.63
N VAL A 85 -10.48 0.09 7.36
CA VAL A 85 -11.09 -1.02 6.61
C VAL A 85 -10.07 -2.11 6.29
N ILE A 86 -10.55 -3.33 6.09
CA ILE A 86 -9.75 -4.45 5.61
C ILE A 86 -9.90 -4.52 4.09
N ARG A 87 -8.78 -4.58 3.36
CA ARG A 87 -8.76 -4.78 1.91
C ARG A 87 -8.00 -6.04 1.55
N GLU A 88 -8.57 -6.78 0.62
CA GLU A 88 -7.88 -7.90 0.00
C GLU A 88 -6.72 -7.39 -0.87
N VAL A 89 -5.66 -8.18 -0.95
CA VAL A 89 -4.50 -7.88 -1.80
C VAL A 89 -4.40 -8.97 -2.86
N CYS A 90 -4.45 -8.55 -4.11
CA CYS A 90 -4.21 -9.40 -5.28
C CYS A 90 -2.75 -9.39 -5.64
N GLY A 91 -2.28 -10.49 -6.22
CA GLY A 91 -0.94 -10.55 -6.81
C GLY A 91 -0.89 -11.21 -8.17
N ASN A 92 0.20 -10.92 -8.89
CA ASN A 92 0.53 -11.48 -10.20
C ASN A 92 1.85 -12.25 -10.13
N TYR A 93 1.95 -13.39 -10.81
CA TYR A 93 3.19 -14.17 -10.90
C TYR A 93 3.75 -14.35 -12.32
N TYR A 94 3.00 -14.08 -13.40
CA TYR A 94 3.44 -14.26 -14.81
C TYR A 94 2.55 -13.48 -15.80
N TRP A 95 2.63 -13.76 -17.11
CA TRP A 95 1.72 -13.27 -18.15
C TRP A 95 0.29 -13.86 -18.05
N GLY A 96 -0.27 -13.92 -16.85
CA GLY A 96 -1.63 -14.39 -16.58
C GLY A 96 -2.64 -13.26 -16.46
N ASP A 97 -3.91 -13.65 -16.29
CA ASP A 97 -5.00 -12.73 -15.95
C ASP A 97 -4.71 -11.98 -14.65
N CYS A 98 -5.36 -10.84 -14.47
CA CYS A 98 -5.22 -10.05 -13.26
C CYS A 98 -5.70 -10.81 -12.00
N CYS A 99 -4.92 -10.71 -10.92
CA CYS A 99 -5.19 -11.34 -9.62
C CYS A 99 -5.13 -12.88 -9.67
N ASN A 100 -3.96 -13.45 -9.97
CA ASN A 100 -3.79 -14.90 -10.01
C ASN A 100 -3.83 -15.54 -8.62
N PHE A 101 -3.41 -14.79 -7.60
CA PHE A 101 -3.45 -15.23 -6.22
C PHE A 101 -3.81 -14.07 -5.30
N LYS A 102 -4.21 -14.40 -4.07
CA LYS A 102 -4.45 -13.43 -3.01
C LYS A 102 -3.47 -13.67 -1.87
N THR A 103 -3.02 -12.58 -1.26
CA THR A 103 -2.19 -12.64 -0.04
C THR A 103 -3.05 -12.35 1.19
N LYS A 104 -2.41 -12.25 2.36
CA LYS A 104 -3.10 -11.81 3.57
C LYS A 104 -3.70 -10.42 3.34
N PRO A 105 -4.96 -10.20 3.72
CA PRO A 105 -5.56 -8.89 3.61
C PRO A 105 -4.84 -7.91 4.52
N ILE A 106 -4.85 -6.64 4.13
CA ILE A 106 -4.20 -5.54 4.86
C ILE A 106 -5.26 -4.58 5.40
N ARG A 107 -4.88 -3.77 6.38
CA ARG A 107 -5.74 -2.70 6.89
C ARG A 107 -5.34 -1.38 6.26
N VAL A 108 -6.33 -0.62 5.81
CA VAL A 108 -6.17 0.65 5.11
C VAL A 108 -7.05 1.69 5.77
N LYS A 109 -6.55 2.91 5.93
CA LYS A 109 -7.32 4.04 6.42
C LYS A 109 -7.04 5.28 5.57
N ALA A 110 -8.09 6.01 5.23
CA ALA A 110 -8.00 7.33 4.63
C ALA A 110 -7.82 8.40 5.70
N CYS A 111 -6.91 9.35 5.45
CA CYS A 111 -6.54 10.36 6.42
C CYS A 111 -6.84 11.79 5.93
N PRO A 112 -7.15 12.73 6.84
CA PRO A 112 -7.26 14.15 6.49
C PRO A 112 -5.95 14.63 5.86
N GLY A 113 -6.02 15.28 4.69
CA GLY A 113 -4.85 15.70 3.92
C GLY A 113 -4.58 14.87 2.66
N ASN A 114 -5.56 14.08 2.19
CA ASN A 114 -5.54 13.34 0.92
C ASN A 114 -4.36 12.36 0.83
N TYR A 115 -4.26 11.47 1.82
CA TYR A 115 -3.34 10.34 1.81
C TYR A 115 -3.93 9.15 2.56
N TYR A 116 -3.29 8.00 2.38
CA TYR A 116 -3.68 6.75 2.99
C TYR A 116 -2.55 6.20 3.83
N VAL A 117 -2.92 5.47 4.87
CA VAL A 117 -2.00 4.69 5.69
C VAL A 117 -2.38 3.22 5.62
N TYR A 118 -1.36 2.37 5.59
CA TYR A 118 -1.49 0.94 5.35
C TYR A 118 -0.80 0.17 6.47
N GLU A 119 -1.53 -0.72 7.13
CA GLU A 119 -0.94 -1.74 7.99
C GLU A 119 -0.55 -2.92 7.10
N LEU A 120 0.60 -2.78 6.45
CA LEU A 120 1.17 -3.78 5.55
C LEU A 120 1.72 -4.95 6.37
N VAL A 121 1.64 -6.14 5.80
CA VAL A 121 2.11 -7.37 6.44
C VAL A 121 3.10 -8.07 5.52
N ASN A 122 3.91 -8.98 6.06
CA ASN A 122 4.75 -9.79 5.20
C ASN A 122 3.85 -10.65 4.28
N PRO A 123 3.95 -10.52 2.95
CA PRO A 123 3.12 -11.28 2.01
C PRO A 123 3.43 -12.78 2.00
N GLN A 124 4.54 -13.21 2.59
CA GLN A 124 5.03 -14.60 2.65
C GLN A 124 5.22 -15.25 1.27
N ILE A 125 5.51 -14.42 0.27
CA ILE A 125 5.78 -14.84 -1.12
C ILE A 125 7.17 -14.36 -1.50
N TRP A 126 7.95 -15.27 -2.10
CA TRP A 126 9.31 -15.00 -2.56
C TRP A 126 9.31 -13.85 -3.57
N CYS A 127 10.27 -12.94 -3.44
CA CYS A 127 10.40 -11.71 -4.22
C CYS A 127 9.11 -10.97 -4.61
N SER A 128 8.23 -10.78 -3.63
CA SER A 128 7.01 -9.98 -3.79
C SER A 128 7.17 -8.58 -3.20
N GLY A 129 6.35 -7.64 -3.69
CA GLY A 129 6.26 -6.31 -3.08
C GLY A 129 5.00 -5.55 -3.44
N TYR A 130 4.64 -4.62 -2.54
CA TYR A 130 3.46 -3.77 -2.68
C TYR A 130 3.71 -2.65 -3.70
N CYS A 131 2.99 -2.71 -4.81
CA CYS A 131 3.06 -1.76 -5.89
C CYS A 131 2.30 -0.47 -5.57
N THR A 132 2.93 0.65 -5.87
CA THR A 132 2.29 1.96 -5.82
C THR A 132 1.84 2.39 -7.20
N GLY A 133 0.66 3.01 -7.26
CA GLY A 133 0.05 3.48 -8.51
C GLY A 133 0.10 5.00 -8.59
N ASN A 134 -1.09 5.61 -8.65
CA ASN A 134 -1.24 7.04 -8.88
C ASN A 134 -0.57 7.88 -7.78
N VAL A 135 0.31 8.79 -8.20
CA VAL A 135 0.77 9.89 -7.36
C VAL A 135 -0.41 10.81 -7.10
N LEU A 136 -0.70 11.06 -5.82
CA LEU A 136 -1.76 11.97 -5.39
C LEU A 136 -1.22 13.39 -5.50
N PHE A 137 -1.41 14.00 -6.66
CA PHE A 137 -1.13 15.42 -6.84
C PHE A 137 -2.09 16.23 -5.95
N PRO A 138 -1.61 17.23 -5.20
CA PRO A 138 -2.50 18.19 -4.57
C PRO A 138 -3.26 18.92 -5.68
N THR A 139 -4.59 18.81 -5.70
CA THR A 139 -5.43 19.71 -6.48
C THR A 139 -5.26 21.10 -5.89
N PHE A 140 -4.63 22.00 -6.66
CA PHE A 140 -4.52 23.43 -6.34
C PHE A 140 -5.87 24.14 -6.48
#